data_AF-A0A8D8CQT3-F1
#
_entry.id   AF-A0A8D8CQT3-F1
#
_cell.length_a   1.000
_cell.length_b   1.000
_cell.length_c   1.000
_cell.angle_alpha   90.00
_cell.angle_beta   90.00
_cell.angle_gamma   90.00
#
_symmetry.space_group_name_H-M   'P 1'
#
loop_
_entity.id
_entity.type
_entity.pdbx_description
1 polymer ?
#
loop_
_entity_poly.entity_id
_entity_poly.type
_entity_poly.pdbx_seq_one_letter_code
_entity_poly.pdbx_strand_id
1 'polypeptide(L)'
;MVNRPIVTGLSPKEGPPGTRVTIRGEFLGSKATDLVGLIICGCDCLLSAEWKSDKKIIARTGAAKGKGDIIVTTRNGGTGTSTVQFRAYYETIGPMKESAVWIEESPMQSLAWGRRSLAPTGYIQEDPLGLSIEGNDKKFPEDLRDIFPDGSGDLSQENFLPGWFLLE
;
A
#
# COMPACT_ATOMS: atom_id res chain seq x y z
N MET A 1 -37.04 18.33 26.98
CA MET A 1 -36.43 19.07 25.86
C MET A 1 -35.55 18.09 25.10
N VAL A 2 -35.71 17.99 23.80
CA VAL A 2 -34.90 17.10 22.96
C VAL A 2 -33.73 17.92 22.42
N ASN A 3 -32.51 17.53 22.78
CA ASN A 3 -31.30 18.22 22.33
C ASN A 3 -30.76 17.54 21.08
N ARG A 4 -30.40 18.34 20.08
CA ARG A 4 -29.81 17.84 18.84
C ARG A 4 -28.34 17.50 19.08
N PRO A 5 -27.79 16.45 18.45
CA PRO A 5 -26.37 16.14 18.54
C PRO A 5 -25.52 17.29 17.99
N ILE A 6 -24.46 17.68 18.70
CA ILE A 6 -23.52 18.70 18.24
C ILE A 6 -22.12 18.12 18.27
N VAL A 7 -21.45 18.07 17.13
CA VAL A 7 -20.07 17.63 17.00
C VAL A 7 -19.15 18.85 17.12
N THR A 8 -18.31 18.88 18.15
CA THR A 8 -17.40 19.98 18.45
C THR A 8 -15.93 19.65 18.19
N GLY A 9 -15.59 18.36 18.08
CA GLY A 9 -14.21 17.93 17.92
C GLY A 9 -14.06 16.63 17.15
N LEU A 10 -12.95 16.52 16.42
CA LEU A 10 -12.61 15.35 15.64
C LEU A 10 -11.10 15.09 15.72
N SER A 11 -10.70 13.83 15.87
CA SER A 11 -9.29 13.44 15.92
C SER A 11 -9.09 12.04 15.30
N PRO A 12 -8.23 11.89 14.29
CA PRO A 12 -7.57 12.96 13.53
C PRO A 12 -8.57 13.79 12.70
N LYS A 13 -8.17 15.01 12.27
CA LYS A 13 -9.00 15.89 11.41
C LYS A 13 -8.89 15.55 9.92
N GLU A 14 -8.00 14.64 9.57
CA GLU A 14 -7.72 14.25 8.20
C GLU A 14 -7.15 12.84 8.14
N GLY A 15 -7.27 12.21 6.98
CA GLY A 15 -6.70 10.88 6.75
C GLY A 15 -7.22 10.20 5.49
N PRO A 16 -6.61 9.07 5.10
CA PRO A 16 -7.11 8.22 4.03
C PRO A 16 -8.41 7.50 4.38
N PRO A 17 -9.09 6.91 3.38
CA PRO A 17 -10.22 6.01 3.64
C PRO A 17 -9.87 4.94 4.67
N GLY A 18 -10.80 4.63 5.58
CA GLY A 18 -10.59 3.68 6.66
C GLY A 18 -9.92 4.26 7.91
N THR A 19 -9.61 5.57 7.93
CA THR A 19 -9.02 6.24 9.10
C THR A 19 -9.95 6.12 10.30
N ARG A 20 -9.42 5.63 11.42
CA ARG A 20 -10.15 5.55 12.69
C ARG A 20 -10.21 6.93 13.34
N VAL A 21 -11.41 7.52 13.35
CA VAL A 21 -11.67 8.85 13.90
C VAL A 21 -12.41 8.75 15.23
N THR A 22 -12.04 9.64 16.15
CA THR A 22 -12.74 9.88 17.41
C THR A 22 -13.51 11.19 17.30
N ILE A 23 -14.83 11.07 17.30
CA ILE A 23 -15.79 12.17 17.26
C ILE A 23 -16.12 12.56 18.71
N ARG A 24 -15.97 13.85 19.01
CA ARG A 24 -16.29 14.46 20.30
C ARG A 24 -17.38 15.51 20.12
N GLY A 25 -18.28 15.60 21.08
CA GLY A 25 -19.43 16.47 20.98
C GLY A 25 -20.32 16.43 22.21
N GLU A 26 -21.56 16.87 22.02
CA GLU A 26 -22.62 16.88 23.02
C GLU A 26 -23.87 16.22 22.44
N PHE A 27 -24.65 15.59 23.32
CA PHE A 27 -25.93 14.96 22.97
C PHE A 27 -25.82 13.90 21.85
N LEU A 28 -24.73 13.14 21.82
CA LEU A 28 -24.46 12.07 20.84
C LEU A 28 -25.24 10.77 21.12
N GLY A 29 -26.42 10.87 21.75
CA GLY A 29 -27.25 9.76 22.19
C GLY A 29 -27.00 9.35 23.64
N SER A 30 -28.03 8.83 24.31
CA SER A 30 -27.93 8.38 25.71
C SER A 30 -27.53 6.90 25.81
N LYS A 31 -27.82 6.12 24.76
CA LYS A 31 -27.47 4.71 24.62
C LYS A 31 -26.90 4.45 23.22
N ALA A 32 -26.15 3.37 23.08
CA ALA A 32 -25.62 2.94 21.77
C ALA A 32 -26.73 2.73 20.73
N THR A 33 -27.91 2.25 21.14
CA THR A 33 -29.09 2.03 20.29
C THR A 33 -29.75 3.31 19.77
N ASP A 34 -29.39 4.46 20.35
CA ASP A 34 -29.94 5.75 19.95
C ASP A 34 -29.21 6.33 18.74
N LEU A 35 -27.98 5.86 18.45
CA LEU A 35 -27.25 6.25 17.25
C LEU A 35 -27.85 5.54 16.03
N VAL A 36 -28.52 6.30 15.18
CA VAL A 36 -29.24 5.77 14.00
C VAL A 36 -28.61 6.16 12.68
N GLY A 37 -27.68 7.11 12.67
CA GLY A 37 -26.96 7.52 11.47
C GLY A 37 -25.66 8.24 11.81
N LEU A 38 -24.63 7.97 11.02
CA LEU A 38 -23.36 8.69 11.09
C LEU A 38 -22.83 8.88 9.67
N ILE A 39 -22.74 10.13 9.22
CA ILE A 39 -22.19 10.48 7.92
C ILE A 39 -20.90 11.26 8.14
N ILE A 40 -19.81 10.84 7.49
CA ILE A 40 -18.52 11.55 7.51
C ILE A 40 -18.13 11.82 6.06
N CYS A 41 -17.97 13.10 5.71
CA CYS A 41 -17.64 13.53 4.34
C CYS A 41 -18.60 12.97 3.27
N GLY A 42 -19.88 12.86 3.59
CA GLY A 42 -20.91 12.34 2.68
C GLY A 42 -20.96 10.80 2.59
N CYS A 43 -20.09 10.07 3.28
CA CYS A 43 -20.15 8.61 3.36
C CYS A 43 -20.87 8.16 4.63
N ASP A 44 -21.80 7.21 4.49
CA ASP A 44 -22.39 6.52 5.64
C ASP A 44 -21.34 5.65 6.33
N CYS A 45 -21.09 5.94 7.60
CA CYS A 45 -20.10 5.30 8.45
C CYS A 45 -20.74 4.60 9.67
N LEU A 46 -22.07 4.46 9.69
CA LEU A 46 -22.82 3.89 10.82
C LEU A 46 -22.37 2.47 11.19
N LEU A 47 -22.09 1.61 10.19
CA LEU A 47 -21.65 0.23 10.42
C LEU A 47 -20.33 0.13 11.20
N SER A 48 -19.48 1.14 11.07
CA SER A 48 -18.20 1.21 11.79
C SER A 48 -18.28 1.98 13.11
N ALA A 49 -19.44 2.56 13.40
CA ALA A 49 -19.61 3.46 14.53
C ALA A 49 -19.74 2.69 15.84
N GLU A 50 -18.82 2.98 16.74
CA GLU A 50 -18.80 2.50 18.10
C GLU A 50 -19.13 3.67 19.04
N TRP A 51 -20.36 3.67 19.56
CA TRP A 51 -20.77 4.61 20.59
C TRP A 51 -20.05 4.29 21.91
N LYS A 52 -19.44 5.31 22.53
CA LYS A 52 -18.75 5.17 23.83
C LYS A 52 -19.47 5.90 24.94
N SER A 53 -19.94 7.12 24.65
CA SER A 53 -20.73 7.92 25.57
C SER A 53 -21.52 8.99 24.81
N ASP A 54 -22.36 9.72 25.52
CA ASP A 54 -23.09 10.90 25.04
C ASP A 54 -22.22 12.03 24.48
N LYS A 55 -20.90 11.94 24.63
CA LYS A 55 -19.90 12.90 24.18
C LYS A 55 -18.83 12.30 23.28
N LYS A 56 -18.88 10.99 23.01
CA LYS A 56 -17.83 10.30 22.27
C LYS A 56 -18.35 9.15 21.40
N ILE A 57 -18.01 9.21 20.13
CA ILE A 57 -18.22 8.12 19.16
C ILE A 57 -16.87 7.86 18.47
N ILE A 58 -16.55 6.59 18.22
CA ILE A 58 -15.40 6.19 17.42
C ILE A 58 -15.94 5.58 16.13
N ALA A 59 -15.39 5.93 14.97
CA ALA A 59 -15.83 5.37 13.70
C ALA A 59 -14.66 5.27 12.72
N ARG A 60 -14.86 4.62 11.58
CA ARG A 60 -13.93 4.63 10.46
C ARG A 60 -14.51 5.43 9.31
N THR A 61 -13.67 6.20 8.64
CA THR A 61 -14.08 7.00 7.48
C THR A 61 -14.28 6.14 6.24
N GLY A 62 -15.28 6.50 5.42
CA GLY A 62 -15.51 5.87 4.13
C GLY A 62 -14.55 6.34 3.03
N ALA A 63 -14.80 5.88 1.80
CA ALA A 63 -14.10 6.34 0.60
C ALA A 63 -14.59 7.73 0.19
N ALA A 64 -14.04 8.77 0.82
CA ALA A 64 -14.33 10.17 0.51
C ALA A 64 -13.07 10.91 0.04
N LYS A 65 -13.26 12.07 -0.60
CA LYS A 65 -12.18 12.98 -0.99
C LYS A 65 -12.58 14.41 -0.67
N GLY A 66 -11.62 15.21 -0.20
CA GLY A 66 -11.81 16.61 0.13
C GLY A 66 -12.32 16.83 1.56
N LYS A 67 -12.75 18.06 1.84
CA LYS A 67 -13.32 18.43 3.14
C LYS A 67 -14.81 18.12 3.17
N GLY A 68 -15.30 17.63 4.30
CA GLY A 68 -16.72 17.43 4.51
C GLY A 68 -17.11 17.44 5.98
N ASP A 69 -18.40 17.64 6.21
CA ASP A 69 -18.99 17.73 7.53
C ASP A 69 -19.20 16.33 8.16
N ILE A 70 -19.47 16.34 9.47
CA ILE A 70 -19.74 15.14 10.26
C ILE A 70 -21.15 15.25 10.81
N ILE A 71 -22.06 14.44 10.28
CA ILE A 71 -23.47 14.49 10.64
C ILE A 71 -23.81 13.27 11.48
N VAL A 72 -24.14 13.51 12.74
CA VAL A 72 -24.61 12.48 13.68
C VAL A 72 -26.12 12.56 13.77
N THR A 73 -26.81 11.45 13.54
CA THR A 73 -28.26 11.36 13.68
C THR A 73 -28.60 10.43 14.83
N THR A 74 -29.36 10.94 15.79
CA THR A 74 -29.86 10.15 16.92
C THR A 74 -31.37 9.98 16.85
N ARG A 75 -31.87 8.88 17.39
CA ARG A 75 -33.31 8.56 17.43
C ARG A 75 -34.12 9.67 18.08
N ASN A 76 -33.61 10.20 19.19
CA ASN A 76 -34.32 11.19 19.98
C ASN A 76 -34.00 12.60 19.48
N GLY A 77 -32.73 12.93 19.25
CA GLY A 77 -32.24 14.28 18.91
C GLY A 77 -32.33 14.65 17.43
N GLY A 78 -32.69 13.70 16.56
CA GLY A 78 -32.70 13.91 15.11
C GLY A 78 -31.30 14.14 14.54
N THR A 79 -31.26 14.84 13.40
CA THR A 79 -30.01 15.19 12.70
C THR A 79 -29.27 16.31 13.43
N GLY A 80 -28.02 16.03 13.78
CA GLY A 80 -27.11 16.95 14.43
C GLY A 80 -26.33 17.83 13.47
N THR A 81 -25.50 18.71 14.04
CA THR A 81 -24.61 19.62 13.30
C THR A 81 -23.16 19.45 13.74
N SER A 82 -22.22 19.80 12.87
CA SER A 82 -20.78 19.84 13.20
C SER A 82 -20.21 21.24 13.06
N THR A 83 -19.37 21.63 14.02
CA THR A 83 -18.54 22.85 13.90
C THR A 83 -17.16 22.56 13.29
N VAL A 84 -16.84 21.28 13.09
CA VAL A 84 -15.57 20.80 12.55
C VAL A 84 -15.80 19.97 11.31
N GLN A 85 -14.79 19.94 10.44
CA GLN A 85 -14.78 19.18 9.19
C GLN A 85 -13.67 18.15 9.20
N PHE A 86 -13.88 17.04 8.48
CA PHE A 86 -12.85 16.05 8.19
C PHE A 86 -12.31 16.29 6.78
N ARG A 87 -10.99 16.15 6.60
CA ARG A 87 -10.35 16.22 5.28
C ARG A 87 -9.91 14.82 4.85
N ALA A 88 -10.67 14.22 3.95
CA ALA A 88 -10.30 12.94 3.34
C ALA A 88 -9.33 13.18 2.17
N TYR A 89 -8.28 12.38 2.08
CA TYR A 89 -7.33 12.41 0.96
C TYR A 89 -6.90 10.99 0.61
N TYR A 90 -6.59 10.73 -0.65
CA TYR A 90 -5.94 9.48 -1.01
C TYR A 90 -4.46 9.62 -0.76
N GLU A 91 -3.88 8.67 -0.04
CA GLU A 91 -2.45 8.64 0.16
C GLU A 91 -1.79 8.03 -1.08
N THR A 92 -1.03 8.84 -1.81
CA THR A 92 -0.17 8.35 -2.88
C THR A 92 1.05 7.72 -2.23
N ILE A 93 1.12 6.39 -2.27
CA ILE A 93 2.29 5.63 -1.82
C ILE A 93 3.43 5.98 -2.79
N GLY A 94 4.33 6.85 -2.35
CA GLY A 94 5.53 7.18 -3.12
C GLY A 94 6.54 6.03 -3.07
N PRO A 95 7.53 6.01 -3.98
CA PRO A 95 8.56 4.97 -4.02
C PRO A 95 9.38 4.88 -2.73
N MET A 96 9.41 5.94 -1.92
CA MET A 96 10.12 5.98 -0.64
C MET A 96 9.25 5.67 0.58
N LYS A 97 7.99 5.26 0.39
CA LYS A 97 7.13 4.90 1.52
C LYS A 97 7.47 3.49 2.01
N GLU A 98 7.88 3.38 3.27
CA GLU A 98 8.18 2.11 3.93
C GLU A 98 7.02 1.11 3.80
N SER A 99 7.34 -0.13 3.42
CA SER A 99 6.40 -1.26 3.35
C SER A 99 6.76 -2.29 4.42
N ALA A 100 5.79 -2.65 5.26
CA ALA A 100 5.94 -3.74 6.24
C ALA A 100 5.68 -5.13 5.63
N VAL A 101 5.47 -5.20 4.31
CA VAL A 101 5.33 -6.47 3.58
C VAL A 101 6.73 -7.06 3.42
N TRP A 102 7.07 -7.98 4.31
CA TRP A 102 8.17 -8.90 4.08
C TRP A 102 7.75 -9.86 2.98
N ILE A 103 8.27 -9.64 1.77
CA ILE A 103 8.21 -10.68 0.74
C ILE A 103 9.22 -11.72 1.19
N GLU A 104 8.73 -12.95 1.41
CA GLU A 104 9.61 -14.10 1.60
C GLU A 104 10.43 -14.22 0.31
N GLU A 105 11.71 -13.82 0.36
CA GLU A 105 12.63 -14.09 -0.73
C GLU A 105 12.52 -15.58 -1.02
N SER A 106 12.17 -15.90 -2.26
CA SER A 106 11.93 -17.25 -2.77
C SER A 106 12.87 -18.25 -2.10
N PRO A 107 12.38 -19.39 -1.58
CA PRO A 107 13.22 -20.33 -0.88
C PRO A 107 14.39 -20.68 -1.79
N MET A 108 15.60 -20.31 -1.38
CA MET A 108 16.83 -20.83 -1.96
C MET A 108 16.61 -22.33 -2.05
N GLN A 109 16.61 -22.84 -3.29
CA GLN A 109 16.36 -24.24 -3.58
C GLN A 109 17.10 -25.08 -2.55
N SER A 110 16.30 -25.72 -1.69
CA SER A 110 16.75 -26.67 -0.69
C SER A 110 17.79 -27.59 -1.34
N LEU A 111 19.05 -27.40 -0.94
CA LEU A 111 20.14 -28.33 -1.17
C LEU A 111 19.85 -29.62 -0.38
N ALA A 112 18.82 -30.36 -0.78
CA ALA A 112 18.54 -31.69 -0.31
C ALA A 112 19.18 -32.69 -1.28
N TRP A 113 20.26 -33.31 -0.79
CA TRP A 113 20.98 -34.42 -1.38
C TRP A 113 20.14 -35.36 -2.25
N GLY A 114 20.49 -35.47 -3.54
CA GLY A 114 19.86 -36.45 -4.42
C GLY A 114 20.31 -36.37 -5.87
N ARG A 115 21.55 -36.79 -6.15
CA ARG A 115 22.10 -37.21 -7.47
C ARG A 115 21.45 -36.61 -8.73
N ARG A 116 22.12 -35.67 -9.42
CA ARG A 116 22.20 -35.59 -10.90
C ARG A 116 23.50 -34.90 -11.36
N SER A 117 23.93 -35.25 -12.56
CA SER A 117 25.25 -35.19 -13.20
C SER A 117 26.02 -33.87 -13.20
N LEU A 118 27.36 -33.97 -13.23
CA LEU A 118 28.37 -32.91 -13.33
C LEU A 118 28.45 -32.22 -14.72
N ALA A 119 27.33 -31.97 -15.38
CA ALA A 119 27.31 -31.11 -16.56
C ALA A 119 26.55 -29.83 -16.20
N PRO A 120 27.16 -28.64 -16.29
CA PRO A 120 26.42 -27.40 -16.18
C PRO A 120 25.50 -27.33 -17.40
N THR A 121 24.24 -27.72 -17.18
CA THR A 121 23.17 -27.40 -18.11
C THR A 121 22.96 -25.91 -18.01
N GLY A 122 22.96 -25.24 -19.17
CA GLY A 122 23.06 -23.79 -19.30
C GLY A 122 22.25 -23.04 -18.25
N TYR A 123 22.91 -22.08 -17.60
CA TYR A 123 22.25 -21.07 -16.80
C TYR A 123 21.31 -20.30 -17.73
N ILE A 124 20.06 -20.76 -17.83
CA ILE A 124 18.96 -19.91 -18.27
C ILE A 124 18.84 -18.88 -17.16
N GLN A 125 19.42 -17.70 -17.41
CA GLN A 125 19.19 -16.51 -16.63
C GLN A 125 17.72 -16.14 -16.87
N GLU A 126 16.82 -16.75 -16.10
CA GLU A 126 15.43 -16.34 -16.02
C GLU A 126 15.44 -14.88 -15.56
N ASP A 127 15.07 -13.95 -16.45
CA ASP A 127 14.93 -12.53 -16.15
C ASP A 127 13.80 -12.36 -15.12
N PRO A 128 14.12 -12.14 -13.83
CA PRO A 128 13.10 -12.10 -12.79
C PRO A 128 12.28 -10.80 -12.82
N LEU A 129 12.60 -9.87 -13.71
CA LEU A 129 11.92 -8.59 -13.87
C LEU A 129 11.14 -8.46 -15.19
N GLY A 130 11.31 -9.40 -16.13
CA GLY A 130 10.60 -9.40 -17.41
C GLY A 130 10.76 -8.11 -18.21
N LEU A 131 11.94 -7.49 -18.14
CA LEU A 131 12.23 -6.28 -18.89
C LEU A 131 12.64 -6.70 -20.31
N SER A 132 11.70 -6.59 -21.25
CA SER A 132 11.99 -6.83 -22.66
C SER A 132 13.18 -5.97 -23.10
N ILE A 133 14.26 -6.62 -23.54
CA ILE A 133 15.44 -5.97 -24.12
C ILE A 133 15.19 -5.42 -25.54
N GLU A 134 13.93 -5.43 -26.01
CA GLU A 134 13.50 -4.78 -27.26
C GLU A 134 13.82 -3.28 -27.21
N GLY A 135 15.03 -2.94 -27.65
CA GLY A 135 15.58 -1.59 -27.62
C GLY A 135 17.10 -1.56 -27.49
N ASN A 136 17.75 -2.65 -27.05
CA ASN A 136 19.21 -2.76 -27.11
C ASN A 136 19.67 -3.48 -28.39
N ASP A 137 19.20 -2.99 -29.55
CA ASP A 137 19.74 -3.40 -30.84
C ASP A 137 21.19 -2.89 -30.95
N LYS A 138 22.11 -3.78 -30.57
CA LYS A 138 23.49 -3.89 -31.04
C LYS A 138 24.30 -2.57 -31.11
N LYS A 139 24.92 -2.21 -29.98
CA LYS A 139 26.15 -1.40 -29.97
C LYS A 139 27.39 -2.21 -29.60
N PHE A 140 27.32 -3.53 -29.67
CA PHE A 140 28.47 -4.38 -29.43
C PHE A 140 29.11 -4.76 -30.77
N PRO A 141 30.43 -4.67 -30.88
CA PRO A 141 31.15 -5.00 -32.10
C PRO A 141 30.83 -6.45 -32.49
N GLU A 142 30.38 -6.67 -33.73
CA GLU A 142 29.92 -7.99 -34.18
C GLU A 142 31.01 -9.08 -34.12
N ASP A 143 32.29 -8.68 -34.03
CA ASP A 143 33.42 -9.61 -33.89
C ASP A 143 34.29 -9.25 -32.68
N LEU A 144 34.01 -9.91 -31.54
CA LEU A 144 34.79 -9.76 -30.31
C LEU A 144 36.26 -10.20 -30.49
N ARG A 145 36.56 -10.99 -31.52
CA ARG A 145 37.92 -11.47 -31.84
C ARG A 145 38.85 -10.35 -32.28
N ASP A 146 38.32 -9.24 -32.80
CA ASP A 146 39.14 -8.07 -33.16
C ASP A 146 39.63 -7.30 -31.93
N ILE A 147 38.88 -7.39 -30.80
CA ILE A 147 39.17 -6.66 -29.57
C ILE A 147 39.92 -7.54 -28.57
N PHE A 148 39.63 -8.83 -28.58
CA PHE A 148 40.16 -9.81 -27.65
C PHE A 148 40.64 -11.06 -28.42
N PRO A 149 41.69 -10.95 -29.25
CA PRO A 149 42.08 -12.00 -30.20
C PRO A 149 42.38 -13.36 -29.57
N ASP A 150 42.83 -13.38 -28.32
CA ASP A 150 43.16 -14.62 -27.58
C ASP A 150 42.24 -14.85 -26.38
N GLY A 151 41.14 -14.09 -26.24
CA GLY A 151 40.24 -14.13 -25.09
C GLY A 151 39.00 -14.99 -25.31
N SER A 152 38.43 -15.51 -24.22
CA SER A 152 37.19 -16.29 -24.26
C SER A 152 36.20 -15.82 -23.19
N GLY A 153 34.90 -15.90 -23.48
CA GLY A 153 33.83 -15.73 -22.49
C GLY A 153 33.55 -17.01 -21.69
N ASP A 154 34.18 -18.13 -22.06
CA ASP A 154 33.97 -19.41 -21.41
C ASP A 154 34.71 -19.46 -20.06
N LEU A 155 33.94 -19.48 -18.97
CA LEU A 155 34.42 -19.57 -17.59
C LEU A 155 35.29 -20.82 -17.31
N SER A 156 35.24 -21.82 -18.18
CA SER A 156 36.00 -23.06 -18.02
C SER A 156 37.39 -23.03 -18.67
N GLN A 157 37.71 -21.99 -19.45
CA GLN A 157 39.00 -21.87 -20.13
C GLN A 157 39.98 -20.96 -19.39
N GLU A 158 41.28 -21.27 -19.51
CA GLU A 158 42.35 -20.50 -18.86
C GLU A 158 42.51 -19.09 -19.44
N ASN A 159 42.04 -18.86 -20.67
CA ASN A 159 42.02 -17.55 -21.33
C ASN A 159 40.70 -16.79 -21.13
N PHE A 160 39.96 -17.10 -20.06
CA PHE A 160 38.73 -16.40 -19.72
C PHE A 160 38.98 -14.90 -19.49
N LEU A 161 38.22 -14.07 -20.20
CA LEU A 161 38.20 -12.62 -20.03
C LEU A 161 36.81 -12.15 -19.61
N PRO A 162 36.66 -11.56 -18.41
CA PRO A 162 35.38 -11.02 -17.95
C PRO A 162 34.79 -9.98 -18.90
N GLY A 163 35.64 -9.23 -19.60
CA GLY A 163 35.21 -8.25 -20.60
C GLY A 163 34.59 -8.88 -21.84
N TRP A 164 35.05 -10.06 -22.27
CA TRP A 164 34.43 -10.82 -23.36
C TRP A 164 33.05 -11.33 -22.93
N PHE A 165 32.97 -11.98 -21.76
CA PHE A 165 31.75 -12.59 -21.24
C PHE A 165 30.59 -11.60 -21.04
N LEU A 166 30.89 -10.33 -20.74
CA LEU A 166 29.88 -9.28 -20.56
C LEU A 166 29.42 -8.62 -21.87
N LEU A 167 30.15 -8.84 -22.97
CA LEU A 167 29.87 -8.24 -24.28
C LEU A 167 29.32 -9.25 -25.30
N GLU A 168 29.37 -10.55 -24.98
CA GLU A 168 28.66 -11.64 -25.66
C GLU A 168 27.15 -11.58 -25.37
#